data_AF-A0A7V4HU11-F1
#
_entry.id   AF-A0A7V4HU11-F1
#
_cell.length_a   1.000
_cell.length_b   1.000
_cell.length_c   1.000
_cell.angle_alpha   90.00
_cell.angle_beta   90.00
_cell.angle_gamma   90.00
#
_symmetry.space_group_name_H-M   'P 1'
#
loop_
_entity.id
_entity.type
_entity.pdbx_description
1 polymer ?
#
loop_
_entity_poly.entity_id
_entity_poly.type
_entity_poly.pdbx_seq_one_letter_code
_entity_poly.pdbx_strand_id
1 'polypeptide(L)'
;MQCPACRAVQPWSDACRRCKCDLGLLRSAVAAANERRTQCLEALRDGRWPEAVHLAQQAYDLAPTQDAARTLAVCHLVNGEWRLALELARRAAD
;
A
#
# COMPACT_ATOMS: atom_id res chain seq x y z
N MET A 1 0.52 -3.16 -15.02
CA MET A 1 1.12 -3.92 -13.90
C MET A 1 2.44 -4.57 -14.34
N GLN A 2 3.30 -4.94 -13.39
CA GLN A 2 4.57 -5.64 -13.65
C GLN A 2 4.54 -7.04 -13.05
N CYS A 3 4.84 -8.07 -13.85
CA CYS A 3 4.86 -9.45 -13.36
C CYS A 3 6.01 -9.64 -12.33
N PRO A 4 5.75 -10.23 -11.14
CA PRO A 4 6.77 -10.41 -10.12
C PRO A 4 7.81 -11.47 -10.52
N ALA A 5 7.42 -12.46 -11.32
CA ALA A 5 8.30 -13.54 -11.75
C ALA A 5 9.25 -13.14 -12.91
N CYS A 6 8.72 -12.51 -13.97
CA CYS A 6 9.49 -12.22 -15.18
C CYS A 6 9.64 -10.72 -15.51
N ARG A 7 9.11 -9.84 -14.66
CA ARG A 7 9.18 -8.37 -14.79
C ARG A 7 8.53 -7.79 -16.04
N ALA A 8 7.79 -8.58 -16.83
CA ALA A 8 7.06 -8.08 -17.99
C ALA A 8 5.99 -7.07 -17.58
N VAL A 9 5.97 -5.92 -18.25
CA VAL A 9 4.92 -4.91 -18.11
C VAL A 9 3.77 -5.24 -19.07
N GLN A 10 2.54 -5.26 -18.55
CA GLN A 10 1.33 -5.62 -19.28
C GLN A 10 0.07 -5.01 -18.62
N PRO A 11 -1.07 -4.96 -19.34
CA PRO A 11 -2.38 -4.72 -18.74
C PRO A 11 -2.68 -5.73 -17.63
N TRP A 12 -3.64 -5.40 -16.77
CA TRP A 12 -4.10 -6.33 -15.74
C TRP A 12 -4.72 -7.58 -16.37
N SER A 13 -4.22 -8.74 -15.97
CA SER A 13 -4.69 -10.07 -16.37
C SER A 13 -4.44 -11.03 -15.21
N ASP A 14 -5.15 -12.15 -15.18
CA ASP A 14 -4.96 -13.18 -14.15
C ASP A 14 -3.79 -14.10 -14.47
N ALA A 15 -3.18 -13.97 -15.66
CA ALA A 15 -1.96 -14.68 -16.02
C ALA A 15 -0.95 -13.76 -16.72
N CYS A 16 0.34 -14.03 -16.54
CA CYS A 16 1.37 -13.32 -17.28
C CYS A 16 1.39 -13.74 -18.76
N ARG A 17 1.35 -12.77 -19.70
CA ARG A 17 1.43 -13.08 -21.14
C ARG A 17 2.72 -13.80 -21.53
N ARG A 18 3.82 -13.54 -20.80
CA ARG A 18 5.17 -14.08 -21.04
C ARG A 18 5.42 -15.38 -20.29
N CYS A 19 5.45 -15.36 -18.96
CA CYS A 19 5.82 -16.54 -18.16
C CYS A 19 4.63 -17.40 -17.70
N LYS A 20 3.39 -17.01 -18.00
CA LYS A 20 2.16 -17.72 -17.61
C LYS A 20 1.94 -17.89 -16.10
N CYS A 21 2.73 -17.22 -15.24
CA CYS A 21 2.46 -17.26 -13.81
C CYS A 21 1.08 -16.69 -13.52
N ASP A 22 0.43 -17.22 -12.49
CA ASP A 22 -0.81 -16.68 -11.95
C ASP A 22 -0.55 -15.28 -11.37
N LEU A 23 -1.39 -14.34 -11.74
CA LEU A 23 -1.38 -12.94 -11.31
C LEU A 23 -2.68 -12.57 -10.58
N GLY A 24 -3.63 -13.49 -10.45
CA GLY A 24 -4.85 -13.32 -9.66
C GLY A 24 -4.53 -12.98 -8.21
N LEU A 25 -3.55 -13.66 -7.60
CA LEU A 25 -3.13 -13.35 -6.23
C LEU A 25 -2.57 -11.92 -6.10
N LEU A 26 -1.75 -11.49 -7.06
CA LEU A 26 -1.22 -10.12 -7.08
C LEU A 26 -2.35 -9.09 -7.22
N ARG A 27 -3.32 -9.35 -8.10
CA ARG A 27 -4.49 -8.49 -8.29
C ARG A 27 -5.30 -8.38 -7.00
N SER A 28 -5.56 -9.50 -6.34
CA SER A 28 -6.29 -9.54 -5.07
C SER A 28 -5.56 -8.78 -3.96
N ALA A 29 -4.23 -8.92 -3.86
CA ALA A 29 -3.44 -8.16 -2.89
C ALA A 29 -3.52 -6.64 -3.12
N VAL A 30 -3.43 -6.19 -4.38
CA VAL A 30 -3.56 -4.76 -4.73
C VAL A 30 -4.98 -4.26 -4.47
N ALA A 31 -6.01 -5.04 -4.77
CA ALA A 31 -7.40 -4.69 -4.47
C ALA A 31 -7.63 -4.52 -2.95
N ALA A 32 -7.14 -5.48 -2.16
CA ALA A 32 -7.22 -5.42 -0.70
C ALA A 32 -6.43 -4.23 -0.13
N ALA A 33 -5.24 -3.93 -0.66
CA ALA A 33 -4.46 -2.76 -0.25
C ALA A 33 -5.22 -1.44 -0.49
N ASN A 34 -5.88 -1.32 -1.63
CA ASN A 34 -6.70 -0.15 -1.96
C ASN A 34 -7.92 -0.03 -1.03
N GLU A 35 -8.59 -1.14 -0.71
CA GLU A 35 -9.70 -1.15 0.24
C GLU A 35 -9.26 -0.67 1.64
N ARG A 36 -8.14 -1.20 2.14
CA ARG A 36 -7.57 -0.78 3.43
C ARG A 36 -7.15 0.69 3.42
N ARG A 37 -6.63 1.19 2.30
CA ARG A 37 -6.32 2.62 2.14
C ARG A 37 -7.59 3.47 2.20
N THR A 38 -8.69 3.07 1.56
CA THR A 38 -9.96 3.80 1.64
C THR A 38 -10.46 3.88 3.09
N GLN A 39 -10.47 2.75 3.80
CA GLN A 39 -10.87 2.69 5.21
C GLN A 39 -9.95 3.55 6.11
N CYS A 40 -8.64 3.56 5.82
CA CYS A 40 -7.67 4.40 6.51
C CYS A 40 -8.01 5.89 6.36
N LEU A 41 -8.33 6.34 5.15
CA LEU A 41 -8.69 7.73 4.89
C LEU A 41 -9.99 8.13 5.62
N GLU A 42 -10.96 7.23 5.71
CA GLU A 42 -12.17 7.42 6.50
C GLU A 42 -11.83 7.54 8.00
N ALA A 43 -10.99 6.64 8.53
CA ALA A 43 -10.54 6.69 9.93
C ALA A 43 -9.78 7.97 10.26
N LEU A 44 -8.93 8.46 9.35
CA LEU A 44 -8.25 9.76 9.47
C LEU A 44 -9.27 10.91 9.52
N ARG A 45 -10.26 10.91 8.63
CA ARG A 45 -11.29 11.95 8.61
C ARG A 45 -12.07 12.00 9.92
N ASP A 46 -12.33 10.83 10.51
CA ASP A 46 -13.13 10.69 11.73
C ASP A 46 -12.31 10.83 13.05
N GLY A 47 -11.00 11.07 12.97
CA GLY A 47 -10.15 11.23 14.15
C GLY A 47 -9.69 9.93 14.83
N ARG A 48 -9.89 8.78 14.18
CA ARG A 48 -9.57 7.45 14.72
C ARG A 48 -8.12 7.06 14.41
N TRP A 49 -7.16 7.75 15.02
CA TRP A 49 -5.73 7.66 14.67
C TRP A 49 -5.11 6.26 14.80
N PRO A 50 -5.31 5.51 15.91
CA PRO A 50 -4.70 4.18 16.04
C PRO A 50 -5.20 3.21 14.96
N GLU A 51 -6.47 3.30 14.59
CA GLU A 51 -7.08 2.50 13.54
C GLU A 51 -6.56 2.91 12.16
N ALA A 52 -6.43 4.21 11.90
CA ALA A 52 -5.83 4.71 10.66
C ALA A 52 -4.41 4.18 10.45
N VAL A 53 -3.59 4.15 11.50
CA VAL A 53 -2.23 3.56 11.46
C VAL A 53 -2.31 2.07 11.13
N HIS A 54 -3.19 1.31 11.79
CA HIS A 54 -3.34 -0.12 11.53
C HIS A 54 -3.75 -0.40 10.07
N LEU A 55 -4.73 0.32 9.54
CA LEU A 55 -5.21 0.18 8.17
C LEU A 55 -4.15 0.59 7.14
N ALA A 56 -3.42 1.67 7.40
CA ALA A 56 -2.31 2.10 6.53
C ALA A 56 -1.18 1.07 6.51
N GLN A 57 -0.85 0.46 7.65
CA GLN A 57 0.16 -0.59 7.75
C GLN A 57 -0.25 -1.81 6.93
N GLN A 58 -1.50 -2.27 7.06
CA GLN A 58 -2.02 -3.37 6.25
C GLN A 58 -1.96 -3.08 4.75
N ALA A 59 -2.30 -1.86 4.33
CA ALA A 59 -2.18 -1.46 2.93
C ALA A 59 -0.73 -1.48 2.44
N TYR A 60 0.21 -0.99 3.26
CA TYR A 60 1.64 -0.98 2.95
C TYR A 60 2.23 -2.40 2.87
N ASP A 61 1.87 -3.29 3.80
CA ASP A 61 2.35 -4.68 3.81
C ASP A 61 1.89 -5.47 2.58
N LEU A 62 0.66 -5.21 2.11
CA LEU A 62 0.11 -5.83 0.90
C LEU A 62 0.73 -5.25 -0.39
N ALA A 63 0.97 -3.94 -0.42
CA ALA A 63 1.49 -3.23 -1.58
C ALA A 63 2.39 -2.05 -1.15
N PRO A 64 3.71 -2.28 -0.97
CA PRO A 64 4.66 -1.27 -0.47
C PRO A 64 5.03 -0.29 -1.59
N THR A 65 4.06 0.51 -2.00
CA THR A 65 4.22 1.59 -2.98
C THR A 65 4.62 2.89 -2.27
N GLN A 66 5.16 3.85 -3.03
CA GLN A 66 5.43 5.19 -2.49
C GLN A 66 4.17 5.82 -1.88
N ASP A 67 3.01 5.67 -2.50
CA ASP A 67 1.75 6.25 -1.98
C ASP A 67 1.28 5.57 -0.68
N ALA A 68 1.48 4.26 -0.55
CA ALA A 68 1.22 3.55 0.70
C ALA A 68 2.18 4.02 1.80
N ALA A 69 3.47 4.20 1.48
CA ALA A 69 4.45 4.75 2.42
C ALA A 69 4.10 6.18 2.86
N ARG A 70 3.69 7.06 1.94
CA ARG A 70 3.21 8.42 2.26
C ARG A 70 2.00 8.39 3.19
N THR A 71 1.03 7.54 2.87
CA THR A 71 -0.20 7.43 3.68
C THR A 71 0.15 7.00 5.11
N LEU A 72 0.97 5.95 5.27
CA LEU A 72 1.42 5.48 6.57
C LEU A 72 2.26 6.51 7.33
N ALA A 73 3.13 7.25 6.64
CA ALA A 73 3.89 8.35 7.23
C ALA A 73 2.97 9.43 7.82
N VAL A 74 1.91 9.82 7.09
CA VAL A 74 0.92 10.78 7.57
C VAL A 74 0.16 10.25 8.78
N CYS A 75 -0.23 8.97 8.78
CA CYS A 75 -0.88 8.36 9.95
C CYS A 75 0.00 8.41 11.20
N HIS A 76 1.29 8.08 11.08
CA HIS A 76 2.22 8.20 12.20
C HIS A 76 2.45 9.66 12.62
N LEU A 77 2.48 10.60 11.67
CA LEU A 77 2.61 12.03 11.93
C LEU A 77 1.46 12.53 12.81
N VAL A 78 0.21 12.28 12.42
CA VAL A 78 -0.97 12.75 13.17
C VAL A 78 -1.15 12.02 14.50
N ASN A 79 -0.63 10.79 14.62
CA ASN A 79 -0.64 10.02 15.86
C ASN A 79 0.52 10.37 16.81
N GLY A 80 1.41 11.30 16.44
CA GLY A 80 2.54 11.75 17.28
C GLY A 80 3.80 10.87 17.23
N GLU A 81 3.85 9.89 16.33
CA GLU A 81 4.98 8.98 16.13
C GLU A 81 6.00 9.55 15.13
N TRP A 82 6.57 10.71 15.46
CA TRP A 82 7.39 11.54 14.56
C TRP A 82 8.57 10.80 13.93
N ARG A 83 9.25 9.93 14.70
CA ARG A 83 10.42 9.18 14.23
C ARG A 83 10.04 8.24 13.08
N LEU A 84 8.95 7.49 13.24
CA LEU A 84 8.44 6.57 12.22
C LEU A 84 7.92 7.34 11.01
N ALA A 85 7.20 8.44 11.24
CA ALA A 85 6.72 9.30 10.16
C ALA A 85 7.86 9.80 9.26
N LEU A 86 8.97 10.27 9.84
CA LEU A 86 10.15 10.73 9.08
C LEU A 86 10.83 9.60 8.30
N GLU A 87 10.99 8.42 8.90
CA GLU A 87 11.59 7.27 8.22
C GLU A 87 10.79 6.86 6.98
N LEU A 88 9.47 6.78 7.12
CA LEU A 88 8.55 6.41 6.04
C LEU A 88 8.45 7.50 4.97
N ALA A 89 8.45 8.78 5.37
CA ALA A 89 8.43 9.89 4.43
C ALA A 89 9.68 9.91 3.53
N ARG A 90 10.85 9.52 4.07
CA ARG A 90 12.07 9.37 3.27
C ARG A 90 11.94 8.25 2.24
N ARG A 91 11.47 7.07 2.65
CA ARG A 91 11.21 5.94 1.74
C ARG A 91 10.21 6.28 0.63
N ALA A 92 9.29 7.19 0.89
CA ALA A 92 8.32 7.64 -0.09
C ALA A 92 8.87 8.69 -1.07
N ALA A 93 10.03 9.27 -0.80
CA ALA A 93 10.67 10.28 -1.65
C ALA A 93 11.66 9.67 -2.66
N ASP A 94 12.14 8.46 -2.38
CA ASP A 94 13.01 7.65 -3.25
C ASP A 94 12.21 6.90 -4.32
#